data_AF-A0A8S7EG53-F1
#
_entry.id   AF-A0A8S7EG53-F1
#
_cell.length_a   1.000
_cell.length_b   1.000
_cell.length_c   1.000
_cell.angle_alpha   90.00
_cell.angle_beta   90.00
_cell.angle_gamma   90.00
#
_symmetry.space_group_name_H-M   'P 1'
#
loop_
_entity.id
_entity.type
_entity.pdbx_description
1 polymer ?
#
loop_
_entity_poly.entity_id
_entity_poly.type
_entity_poly.pdbx_seq_one_letter_code
_entity_poly.pdbx_strand_id
1 'polypeptide(L)'
;MLMNIQAMLLPHKHVRFSNSLIAIAGYIRSLIDGPVSIEELWTKIERKNKSTIITPSFTQFILAVDILFCIKQITLDNENRIMPICCNDDKLKNKES
;
A
#
# COMPACT_ATOMS: atom_id res chain seq x y z
N MET A 1 -22.44 11.23 -1.85
CA MET A 1 -22.27 10.53 -3.13
C MET A 1 -21.42 9.29 -2.86
N LEU A 2 -22.02 8.10 -2.83
CA LEU A 2 -21.28 6.85 -2.62
C LEU A 2 -20.52 6.52 -3.91
N MET A 3 -19.19 6.53 -3.84
CA MET A 3 -18.35 6.13 -4.97
C MET A 3 -18.33 4.60 -5.06
N ASN A 4 -18.59 4.08 -6.25
CA ASN A 4 -18.50 2.66 -6.54
C ASN A 4 -17.02 2.26 -6.59
N ILE A 5 -16.63 1.19 -5.87
CA ILE A 5 -15.23 0.74 -5.71
C ILE A 5 -14.57 0.49 -7.07
N GLN A 6 -15.34 -0.01 -8.05
CA GLN A 6 -14.84 -0.24 -9.42
C GLN A 6 -14.36 1.04 -10.11
N ALA A 7 -15.03 2.18 -9.89
CA ALA A 7 -14.67 3.46 -10.49
C ALA A 7 -13.40 4.09 -9.88
N MET A 8 -12.96 3.57 -8.72
CA MET A 8 -11.80 4.07 -8.00
C MET A 8 -10.53 3.25 -8.26
N LEU A 9 -10.69 2.05 -8.81
CA LEU A 9 -9.59 1.12 -9.07
C LEU A 9 -8.77 1.52 -10.30
N LEU A 10 -9.43 2.03 -11.35
CA LEU A 10 -8.81 2.48 -12.60
C LEU A 10 -9.20 3.95 -12.89
N PRO A 11 -8.31 4.75 -13.51
CA PRO A 11 -8.62 6.13 -13.86
C PRO A 11 -9.78 6.19 -14.87
N HIS A 12 -10.91 6.77 -14.45
CA HIS A 12 -12.00 7.19 -15.35
C HIS A 12 -11.82 8.65 -15.80
N LYS A 13 -12.51 9.07 -16.87
CA LYS A 13 -12.44 10.43 -17.48
C LYS A 13 -12.53 11.63 -16.50
N HIS A 14 -12.96 11.43 -15.25
CA HIS A 14 -13.08 12.49 -14.23
C HIS A 14 -12.24 12.26 -12.96
N VAL A 15 -11.47 11.17 -12.86
CA VAL A 15 -10.61 10.88 -11.69
C VAL A 15 -9.15 11.11 -12.10
N ARG A 16 -8.51 12.11 -11.50
CA ARG A 16 -7.05 12.31 -11.66
C ARG A 16 -6.34 11.04 -11.22
N PHE A 17 -5.35 10.57 -11.99
CA PHE A 17 -4.60 9.34 -11.65
C PHE A 17 -4.06 9.35 -10.21
N SER A 18 -3.64 10.52 -9.70
CA SER A 18 -3.23 10.73 -8.30
C SER A 18 -4.25 10.29 -7.25
N ASN A 19 -5.52 10.20 -7.63
CA ASN A 19 -6.63 9.83 -6.74
C ASN A 19 -7.10 8.39 -6.97
N SER A 20 -6.49 7.65 -7.90
CA SER A 20 -6.77 6.23 -8.10
C SER A 20 -6.14 5.41 -6.98
N LEU A 21 -6.80 4.32 -6.56
CA LEU A 21 -6.28 3.44 -5.51
C LEU A 21 -4.92 2.83 -5.90
N ILE A 22 -4.68 2.57 -7.19
CA ILE A 22 -3.40 2.01 -7.64
C ILE A 22 -2.24 3.00 -7.49
N ALA A 23 -2.48 4.30 -7.78
CA ALA A 23 -1.47 5.33 -7.58
C ALA A 23 -1.17 5.54 -6.09
N ILE A 24 -2.22 5.52 -5.26
CA ILE A 24 -2.10 5.60 -3.80
C ILE A 24 -1.33 4.38 -3.27
N ALA A 25 -1.62 3.16 -3.74
CA ALA A 25 -0.92 1.94 -3.39
C ALA A 25 0.57 2.02 -3.77
N GLY A 26 0.90 2.45 -4.98
CA GLY A 26 2.30 2.64 -5.41
C GLY A 26 3.04 3.66 -4.54
N TYR A 27 2.37 4.77 -4.20
CA TYR A 27 2.93 5.77 -3.28
C TYR A 27 3.18 5.19 -1.89
N ILE A 28 2.21 4.50 -1.29
CA ILE A 28 2.35 3.85 0.02
C ILE A 28 3.49 2.83 0.00
N ARG A 29 3.58 2.01 -1.05
CA ARG A 29 4.64 1.02 -1.23
C ARG A 29 6.04 1.62 -1.22
N SER A 30 6.20 2.83 -1.78
CA SER A 30 7.46 3.57 -1.77
C SER A 30 7.89 4.12 -0.40
N LEU A 31 7.01 4.05 0.61
CA LEU A 31 7.31 4.46 1.98
C LEU A 31 7.70 3.28 2.89
N ILE A 32 7.65 2.05 2.36
CA ILE A 32 7.87 0.80 3.08
C ILE A 32 9.23 0.23 2.67
N ASP A 33 10.27 0.58 3.45
CA ASP A 33 11.65 0.09 3.27
C ASP A 33 12.00 -1.06 4.22
N GLY A 34 11.15 -1.35 5.20
CA GLY A 34 11.32 -2.38 6.21
C GLY A 34 10.05 -2.55 7.05
N PRO A 35 10.09 -3.40 8.10
CA PRO A 35 8.94 -3.65 8.97
C PRO A 35 8.39 -2.36 9.58
N VAL A 36 7.11 -2.08 9.38
CA VAL A 36 6.44 -0.86 9.85
C VAL A 36 5.02 -1.18 10.28
N SER A 37 4.54 -0.56 11.36
CA SER A 37 3.14 -0.71 11.77
C SER A 37 2.20 0.08 10.85
N ILE A 38 0.91 -0.28 10.84
CA ILE A 38 -0.13 0.46 10.12
C ILE A 38 -0.17 1.93 10.59
N GLU A 39 -0.09 2.14 11.89
CA GLU A 39 -0.16 3.45 12.55
C GLU A 39 1.06 4.32 12.22
N GLU A 40 2.25 3.73 12.25
CA GLU A 40 3.49 4.40 11.87
C GLU A 40 3.45 4.85 10.40
N LEU A 41 2.96 3.96 9.52
CA LEU A 41 2.83 4.23 8.09
C LEU A 41 1.80 5.33 7.81
N TRP A 42 0.64 5.30 8.49
CA TRP A 42 -0.36 6.37 8.41
C TRP A 42 0.21 7.71 8.90
N THR A 43 0.92 7.71 10.02
CA THR A 43 1.58 8.90 10.58
C THR A 43 2.59 9.50 9.58
N LYS A 44 3.35 8.67 8.85
CA LYS A 44 4.28 9.14 7.81
C LYS A 44 3.55 9.86 6.66
N ILE A 45 2.36 9.38 6.29
CA ILE A 45 1.52 9.98 5.25
C ILE A 45 0.97 11.33 5.73
N GLU A 46 0.42 11.38 6.95
CA GLU A 46 -0.12 12.62 7.53
C GLU A 46 0.94 13.70 7.74
N ARG A 47 2.17 13.31 8.14
CA ARG A 47 3.28 14.25 8.33
C ARG A 47 3.83 14.82 7.02
N LYS A 48 3.59 14.16 5.88
CA LYS A 48 4.08 14.65 4.58
C LYS A 48 3.21 15.82 4.10
N ASN A 49 3.73 17.03 4.31
CA ASN A 49 3.03 18.30 4.14
C ASN A 49 2.94 18.77 2.66
N LYS A 50 1.76 19.30 2.28
CA LYS A 50 1.34 20.18 1.15
C LYS A 50 1.89 20.05 -0.29
N SER A 51 3.10 19.53 -0.53
CA SER A 51 3.68 19.42 -1.88
C SER A 51 3.38 18.08 -2.57
N THR A 52 2.90 17.09 -1.80
CA THR A 52 2.58 15.77 -2.34
C THR A 52 1.21 15.81 -3.02
N ILE A 53 1.16 15.42 -4.29
CA ILE A 53 -0.06 15.42 -5.12
C ILE A 53 -1.05 14.34 -4.64
N ILE A 54 -0.58 13.33 -3.93
CA ILE A 54 -1.35 12.19 -3.43
C ILE A 54 -1.63 12.38 -1.93
N THR A 55 -2.86 12.74 -1.60
CA THR A 55 -3.34 12.94 -0.22
C THR A 55 -4.50 11.98 0.06
N PRO A 56 -4.22 10.71 0.42
CA PRO A 56 -5.28 9.72 0.60
C PRO A 56 -6.04 9.97 1.91
N SER A 57 -7.34 9.68 1.93
CA SER A 57 -8.09 9.51 3.18
C SER A 57 -7.64 8.23 3.90
N PHE A 58 -7.97 8.09 5.18
CA PHE A 58 -7.65 6.87 5.94
C PHE A 58 -8.26 5.61 5.28
N THR A 59 -9.50 5.70 4.79
CA THR A 59 -10.14 4.61 4.05
C THR A 59 -9.39 4.25 2.77
N GLN A 60 -8.94 5.25 2.01
CA GLN A 60 -8.13 5.04 0.80
C GLN A 60 -6.79 4.40 1.12
N PHE A 61 -6.18 4.78 2.24
CA PHE A 61 -4.95 4.19 2.74
C PHE A 61 -5.12 2.71 3.07
N ILE A 62 -6.14 2.33 3.84
CA ILE A 62 -6.41 0.92 4.17
C ILE A 62 -6.67 0.10 2.91
N LEU A 63 -7.54 0.58 2.01
CA LEU A 63 -7.82 -0.13 0.75
C LEU A 63 -6.57 -0.29 -0.13
N ALA A 64 -5.67 0.70 -0.13
CA ALA A 64 -4.43 0.62 -0.87
C ALA A 64 -3.44 -0.38 -0.25
N VAL A 65 -3.38 -0.47 1.10
CA VAL A 65 -2.63 -1.52 1.79
C VAL A 65 -3.20 -2.90 1.47
N ASP A 66 -4.53 -3.05 1.49
CA ASP A 66 -5.20 -4.30 1.11
C ASP A 66 -4.86 -4.70 -0.33
N ILE A 67 -4.86 -3.74 -1.26
CA ILE A 67 -4.44 -3.98 -2.65
C ILE A 67 -3.00 -4.50 -2.68
N LEU A 68 -2.05 -3.81 -2.02
CA LEU A 68 -0.64 -4.22 -1.97
C LEU A 68 -0.47 -5.63 -1.43
N PHE A 69 -1.24 -5.99 -0.40
CA PHE A 69 -1.25 -7.33 0.17
C PHE A 69 -1.80 -8.36 -0.84
N CYS A 70 -2.95 -8.08 -1.46
CA CYS A 70 -3.57 -8.93 -2.47
C CYS A 70 -2.66 -9.19 -3.68
N ILE A 71 -1.89 -8.19 -4.12
CA ILE A 71 -0.95 -8.32 -5.24
C ILE A 71 0.45 -8.79 -4.82
N LYS A 72 0.61 -9.24 -3.57
CA LYS A 72 1.88 -9.76 -3.03
C LYS A 72 3.06 -8.79 -3.18
N GLN A 73 2.82 -7.50 -2.93
CA GLN A 73 3.88 -6.50 -2.84
C GLN A 73 4.37 -6.26 -1.40
N ILE A 74 3.55 -6.64 -0.42
CA ILE A 74 3.85 -6.58 1.02
C ILE A 74 3.37 -7.85 1.71
N THR A 75 3.96 -8.16 2.87
CA THR A 75 3.54 -9.24 3.76
C THR A 75 3.55 -8.76 5.20
N LEU A 76 3.01 -9.58 6.10
CA LEU A 76 3.15 -9.41 7.54
C LEU A 76 4.34 -10.20 8.06
N ASP A 77 5.04 -9.63 9.03
CA ASP A 77 6.04 -10.33 9.82
C ASP A 77 5.41 -11.05 11.04
N ASN A 78 6.23 -11.70 11.85
CA ASN A 78 5.77 -12.41 13.05
C ASN A 78 5.18 -11.48 14.13
N GLU A 79 5.40 -10.18 14.03
CA GLU A 79 4.91 -9.12 14.93
C GLU A 79 3.73 -8.35 14.33
N ASN A 80 3.11 -8.86 13.25
CA ASN A 80 2.04 -8.21 12.48
C ASN A 80 2.42 -6.84 11.87
N ARG A 81 3.71 -6.62 11.62
CA ARG A 81 4.20 -5.41 10.94
C ARG A 81 4.23 -5.65 9.44
N ILE A 82 3.93 -4.60 8.69
CA ILE A 82 4.00 -4.62 7.24
C ILE A 82 5.46 -4.56 6.81
N MET A 83 5.88 -5.49 5.96
CA MET A 83 7.19 -5.47 5.33
C MET A 83 7.08 -5.68 3.82
N PRO A 84 8.02 -5.17 3.02
CA PRO A 84 8.02 -5.43 1.58
C PRO A 84 8.36 -6.90 1.33
N ILE A 85 7.72 -7.50 0.33
CA ILE A 85 8.18 -8.80 -0.16
C ILE A 85 9.48 -8.57 -0.94
N CYS A 86 10.60 -9.01 -0.37
CA CYS A 86 11.87 -9.06 -1.09
C CYS A 86 11.78 -10.18 -2.13
N CYS A 87 12.17 -9.90 -3.39
CA CYS A 87 12.41 -10.95 -4.38
C CYS A 87 13.64 -11.76 -3.94
N ASN A 88 13.52 -12.72 -3.02
CA ASN A 88 14.54 -13.78 -2.84
C ASN A 88 14.25 -15.01 -1.96
N ASP A 89 13.04 -15.27 -1.43
CA ASP A 89 12.88 -16.33 -0.40
C ASP A 89 12.00 -17.54 -0.78
N ASP A 90 12.14 -18.07 -2.00
CA ASP A 90 11.59 -19.40 -2.36
C ASP A 90 12.67 -20.51 -2.48
N LYS A 91 13.91 -20.26 -2.06
CA LYS A 91 15.03 -21.22 -2.24
C LYS A 91 15.54 -21.93 -0.97
N LEU A 92 15.01 -21.65 0.22
CA LEU A 92 15.59 -22.18 1.48
C LEU A 92 14.64 -23.00 2.37
N LYS A 93 13.53 -23.55 1.85
CA LYS A 93 12.66 -24.46 2.63
C LYS A 93 12.65 -25.93 2.22
N ASN A 94 13.46 -26.36 1.24
CA ASN A 94 13.52 -27.77 0.81
C ASN A 94 14.94 -28.35 0.87
N LYS A 95 15.47 -28.47 2.09
CA LYS A 95 16.53 -29.39 2.55
C LYS A 95 16.46 -29.23 4.06
N GLU A 96 15.68 -30.03 4.76
CA GLU A 96 16.15 -31.29 5.34
C GLU A 96 14.93 -32.21 5.58
N SER A 97 14.99 -33.40 5.00
CA SER A 97 14.22 -34.60 5.36
C SER A 97 15.17 -35.78 5.29
#